data_AF-A0A1W9XH71-F1
#
_entry.id   AF-A0A1W9XH71-F1
#
_cell.length_a   1.000
_cell.length_b   1.000
_cell.length_c   1.000
_cell.angle_alpha   90.00
_cell.angle_beta   90.00
_cell.angle_gamma   90.00
#
_symmetry.space_group_name_H-M   'P 1'
#
loop_
_entity.id
_entity.type
_entity.pdbx_description
1 polymer ?
#
loop_
_entity_poly.entity_id
_entity_poly.type
_entity_poly.pdbx_seq_one_letter_code
_entity_poly.pdbx_strand_id
1 'polypeptide(L)' 'MLKNTEVVISETGERDTQKTERRHLTLRTGIKHLAIKTVGFSELERMHDIVIGLFIIRYELGLVI' A
#
# COMPACT_ATOMS: atom_id res chain seq x y z
N MET A 1 -40.28 -6.13 0.74
CA MET A 1 -39.08 -6.52 -0.04
C MET A 1 -37.95 -5.46 -0.02
N LEU A 2 -37.87 -4.56 0.98
CA LEU A 2 -36.88 -3.46 0.97
C LEU A 2 -35.65 -3.68 1.86
N LYS A 3 -35.56 -4.78 2.62
CA LYS A 3 -34.47 -5.00 3.59
C LYS A 3 -33.17 -5.54 2.99
N ASN A 4 -33.20 -6.06 1.76
CA ASN A 4 -32.02 -6.65 1.14
C ASN A 4 -31.10 -5.64 0.46
N THR A 5 -31.58 -4.44 0.12
CA THR A 5 -30.77 -3.46 -0.61
C THR A 5 -29.86 -2.67 0.32
N GLU A 6 -30.33 -2.31 1.53
CA GLU A 6 -29.54 -1.54 2.50
C GLU A 6 -28.34 -2.34 3.05
N VAL A 7 -28.54 -3.62 3.34
CA VAL A 7 -27.48 -4.52 3.81
C VAL A 7 -26.41 -4.73 2.73
N VAL A 8 -26.80 -4.85 1.46
CA VAL A 8 -25.84 -5.06 0.37
C VAL A 8 -24.97 -3.81 0.15
N ILE A 9 -25.51 -2.60 0.31
CA ILE A 9 -24.74 -1.35 0.13
C ILE A 9 -23.73 -1.16 1.28
N SER A 10 -24.13 -1.41 2.53
CA SER A 10 -23.22 -1.31 3.68
C SER A 10 -22.12 -2.36 3.60
N GLU A 11 -22.47 -3.61 3.29
CA GLU A 11 -21.47 -4.67 3.14
C GLU A 11 -20.53 -4.46 1.94
N THR A 12 -20.99 -3.81 0.87
CA THR A 12 -20.12 -3.50 -0.29
C THR A 12 -19.18 -2.35 0.04
N GLY A 13 -19.69 -1.28 0.65
CA GLY A 13 -18.87 -0.15 1.11
C GLY A 13 -17.82 -0.56 2.13
N GLU A 14 -18.18 -1.43 3.08
CA GLU A 14 -17.28 -1.95 4.11
C GLU A 14 -16.21 -2.90 3.53
N ARG A 15 -16.55 -3.69 2.50
CA ARG A 15 -15.56 -4.53 1.78
C ARG A 15 -14.58 -3.68 0.98
N ASP A 16 -15.01 -2.58 0.38
CA ASP A 16 -14.14 -1.73 -0.44
C ASP A 16 -13.25 -0.82 0.41
N THR A 17 -13.73 -0.35 1.57
CA THR A 17 -12.87 0.30 2.58
C THR A 17 -11.85 -0.69 3.14
N GLN A 18 -12.25 -1.91 3.49
CA GLN A 18 -11.32 -2.95 3.96
C GLN A 18 -10.25 -3.31 2.93
N LYS A 19 -10.59 -3.38 1.63
CA LYS A 19 -9.59 -3.60 0.57
C LYS A 19 -8.58 -2.45 0.51
N THR A 20 -9.05 -1.22 0.64
CA THR A 20 -8.21 -0.03 0.63
C THR A 20 -7.29 0.01 1.84
N GLU A 21 -7.81 -0.27 3.04
CA GLU A 21 -7.03 -0.39 4.27
C GLU A 21 -5.99 -1.49 4.20
N ARG A 22 -6.33 -2.67 3.67
CA ARG A 22 -5.37 -3.77 3.47
C ARG A 22 -4.26 -3.38 2.51
N ARG A 23 -4.57 -2.70 1.41
CA ARG A 23 -3.56 -2.17 0.46
C ARG A 23 -2.60 -1.21 1.16
N HIS A 24 -3.10 -0.26 1.94
CA HIS A 24 -2.28 0.67 2.72
C HIS A 24 -1.44 -0.03 3.80
N LEU A 25 -1.98 -1.05 4.46
CA LEU A 25 -1.24 -1.83 5.45
C LEU A 25 -0.09 -2.62 4.80
N THR A 26 -0.35 -3.26 3.66
CA THR A 26 0.67 -3.97 2.88
C THR A 26 1.76 -3.01 2.40
N LEU A 27 1.39 -1.84 1.90
CA LEU A 27 2.30 -0.74 1.55
C LEU A 27 3.23 -0.36 2.70
N ARG A 28 2.63 -0.01 3.85
CA ARG A 28 3.37 0.46 5.02
C ARG A 28 4.36 -0.60 5.50
N THR A 29 3.94 -1.86 5.48
CA THR A 29 4.78 -2.98 5.89
C THR A 29 5.90 -3.24 4.87
N GLY A 30 5.61 -3.10 3.57
CA GLY A 30 6.59 -3.17 2.48
C GLY A 30 7.65 -2.09 2.57
N ILE A 31 7.26 -0.82 2.73
CA ILE A 31 8.17 0.33 2.87
C ILE A 31 9.07 0.13 4.09
N LYS A 32 8.53 -0.30 5.24
CA LYS A 32 9.32 -0.56 6.44
C LYS A 32 10.36 -1.66 6.21
N HIS A 33 9.97 -2.77 5.58
CA HIS A 33 10.93 -3.85 5.26
C HIS A 33 11.98 -3.40 4.24
N LEU A 34 11.59 -2.61 3.25
CA LEU A 34 12.50 -2.06 2.26
C LEU A 34 13.52 -1.14 2.92
N ALA A 35 13.07 -0.23 3.79
CA ALA A 35 13.92 0.67 4.56
C ALA A 35 14.89 -0.12 5.46
N ILE A 36 14.41 -1.13 6.21
CA ILE A 36 15.26 -1.97 7.07
C ILE A 36 16.29 -2.75 6.24
N LYS A 37 15.88 -3.35 5.12
CA LYS A 37 16.80 -4.07 4.24
C LYS A 37 17.83 -3.13 3.66
N THR A 38 17.42 -1.99 3.12
CA THR A 38 18.33 -1.00 2.50
C THR A 38 19.25 -0.33 3.53
N VAL A 39 18.83 -0.20 4.80
CA VAL A 39 19.57 0.57 5.84
C VAL A 39 20.83 -0.17 6.23
N GLY A 40 20.78 -1.49 6.16
CA GLY A 40 21.96 -2.33 6.33
C GLY A 40 22.90 -2.36 5.12
N PHE A 41 22.50 -1.82 3.95
CA PHE A 41 23.29 -1.91 2.70
C PHE A 41 24.02 -0.61 2.32
N SER A 42 23.67 0.55 2.88
CA SER A 42 24.04 1.82 2.26
C SER A 42 24.59 2.81 3.29
N GLU A 43 25.90 3.12 3.25
CA GLU A 43 26.45 4.36 3.84
C GLU A 43 25.88 5.63 3.16
N LEU A 44 25.05 5.48 2.12
CA LEU A 44 24.44 6.57 1.37
C LEU A 44 22.92 6.61 1.57
N GLU A 45 22.48 7.45 2.51
CA GLU A 45 21.08 7.91 2.68
C GLU A 45 20.41 8.27 1.34
N ARG A 46 21.18 8.78 0.38
CA ARG A 46 20.69 9.13 -0.96
C ARG A 46 20.16 7.93 -1.76
N MET A 47 20.73 6.73 -1.61
CA MET A 47 20.24 5.54 -2.32
C MET A 47 18.90 5.08 -1.75
N HIS A 48 18.67 5.31 -0.45
CA HIS A 48 17.40 5.03 0.20
C HIS A 48 16.27 5.88 -0.35
N ASP A 49 16.46 7.19 -0.42
CA ASP A 49 15.43 8.11 -0.87
C ASP A 49 15.00 7.80 -2.31
N ILE A 50 15.96 7.40 -3.17
CA ILE A 50 15.69 6.98 -4.55
C ILE A 50 14.87 5.68 -4.58
N VAL A 51 15.25 4.69 -3.78
CA VAL A 51 14.54 3.39 -3.73
C VAL A 51 13.13 3.53 -3.15
N ILE A 52 12.96 4.37 -2.11
CA ILE A 52 11.65 4.68 -1.53
C ILE A 52 10.78 5.44 -2.54
N GLY A 53 11.34 6.47 -3.20
CA GLY A 53 10.64 7.21 -4.26
C GLY A 53 10.20 6.29 -5.40
N LEU A 54 11.09 5.41 -5.86
CA LEU A 54 10.77 4.42 -6.89
C LEU A 54 9.71 3.43 -6.43
N PHE A 55 9.76 2.97 -5.18
CA PHE A 55 8.75 2.05 -4.63
C PHE A 55 7.35 2.68 -4.55
N ILE A 56 7.27 3.95 -4.12
CA ILE A 56 6.02 4.70 -4.07
C ILE A 56 5.45 4.85 -5.49
N ILE A 57 6.28 5.30 -6.44
CA ILE A 57 5.90 5.46 -7.85
C ILE A 57 5.38 4.15 -8.44
N ARG A 58 6.05 3.02 -8.17
CA ARG A 58 5.62 1.69 -8.63
C ARG A 58 4.28 1.27 -8.04
N TYR A 59 4.01 1.59 -6.78
CA TYR A 59 2.79 1.16 -6.12
C TYR A 59 1.58 2.06 -6.46
N GLU A 60 1.77 3.38 -6.49
CA GLU A 60 0.72 4.35 -6.85
C GLU A 60 0.31 4.20 -8.32
N LEU A 61 1.28 4.08 -9.23
CA LEU A 61 1.01 4.06 -10.68
C LEU A 61 0.94 2.65 -11.26
N GLY A 62 1.18 1.60 -10.47
CA GLY A 62 1.22 0.22 -10.95
C GLY A 62 2.30 -0.05 -12.01
N LEU A 63 3.30 0.83 -12.13
CA LEU A 63 4.32 0.75 -13.16
C LEU A 63 5.28 -0.42 -12.87
N VAL A 64 5.21 -1.46 -13.69
CA VAL A 64 6.26 -2.48 -13.80
C VAL A 64 7.20 -2.00 -14.91
N ILE A 65 8.39 -1.54 -14.53
CA ILE A 65 9.51 -1.37 -15.45
C ILE A 65 10.21 -2.71 -15.58
#